data_AF-A0A3D3UJB8-F1
#
_entry.id   AF-A0A3D3UJB8-F1
#
_cell.length_a   1.000
_cell.length_b   1.000
_cell.length_c   1.000
_cell.angle_alpha   90.00
_cell.angle_beta   90.00
_cell.angle_gamma   90.00
#
_symmetry.space_group_name_H-M   'P 1'
#
loop_
_entity.id
_entity.type
_entity.pdbx_description
1 polymer ?
#
loop_
_entity_poly.entity_id
_entity_poly.type
_entity_poly.pdbx_seq_one_letter_code
_entity_poly.pdbx_strand_id
1 'polypeptide(L)'
;MARLSHNLAANFMGQGVTALAGVLFLPVYVHLLGIERFALIGIYASLYAVMALLDGGLSTTLNREMAADSSAAQRRARLRAMECVYVAMAGAMGIGVWLLSPLLARHWLGVVAVGGEQVAHIFALMGLVLLFQLPVTLYNGGLLGQQRHIAL
;
A
#
# COMPACT_ATOMS: atom_id res chain seq x y z
N MET A 1 -31.12 0.20 7.14
CA MET A 1 -30.62 -0.45 5.92
C MET A 1 -30.26 0.53 4.80
N ALA A 2 -31.05 1.58 4.51
CA ALA A 2 -30.78 2.54 3.42
C ALA A 2 -29.44 3.32 3.49
N ARG A 3 -28.86 3.53 4.69
CA ARG A 3 -27.56 4.20 4.84
C ARG A 3 -26.37 3.28 4.53
N LEU A 4 -26.53 1.96 4.69
CA LEU A 4 -25.44 1.00 4.42
C LEU A 4 -25.22 0.84 2.92
N SER A 5 -26.29 0.71 2.13
CA SER A 5 -26.20 0.59 0.67
C SER A 5 -25.67 1.86 0.01
N HIS A 6 -26.02 3.04 0.53
CA HIS A 6 -25.50 4.31 0.04
C HIS A 6 -23.99 4.47 0.32
N ASN A 7 -23.53 4.08 1.51
CA ASN A 7 -22.11 4.14 1.87
C ASN A 7 -21.27 3.14 1.09
N LEU A 8 -21.83 1.95 0.83
CA LEU A 8 -21.21 0.94 -0.01
C LEU A 8 -21.09 1.44 -1.46
N ALA A 9 -22.16 2.02 -2.00
CA ALA A 9 -22.20 2.56 -3.35
C ALA A 9 -21.22 3.73 -3.53
N ALA A 10 -21.14 4.65 -2.56
CA ALA A 10 -20.21 5.77 -2.59
C ALA A 10 -18.74 5.31 -2.56
N ASN A 11 -18.41 4.32 -1.72
CA ASN A 11 -17.05 3.73 -1.70
C ASN A 11 -16.74 3.00 -3.01
N PHE A 12 -17.69 2.23 -3.54
CA PHE A 12 -17.52 1.53 -4.81
C PHE A 12 -17.35 2.49 -5.99
N MET A 13 -18.11 3.59 -6.03
CA MET A 13 -17.94 4.64 -7.03
C MET A 13 -16.59 5.32 -6.90
N GLY A 14 -16.14 5.64 -5.69
CA GLY A 14 -14.82 6.21 -5.45
C GLY A 14 -13.68 5.30 -5.93
N GLN A 15 -13.75 4.00 -5.59
CA GLN A 15 -12.78 3.02 -6.10
C GLN A 15 -12.86 2.85 -7.61
N GLY A 16 -14.07 2.81 -8.17
CA GLY A 16 -14.30 2.69 -9.61
C GLY A 16 -13.70 3.85 -10.39
N VAL A 17 -13.93 5.09 -9.94
CA VAL A 17 -13.33 6.31 -10.52
C VAL A 17 -11.81 6.28 -10.43
N THR A 18 -11.26 5.84 -9.29
CA THR A 18 -9.80 5.74 -9.10
C THR A 18 -9.18 4.71 -10.04
N ALA A 19 -9.81 3.54 -10.19
CA ALA A 19 -9.36 2.49 -11.11
C ALA A 19 -9.47 2.94 -12.58
N LEU A 20 -10.58 3.56 -12.96
CA LEU A 20 -10.78 4.12 -14.30
C LEU A 20 -9.74 5.18 -14.62
N ALA A 21 -9.47 6.11 -13.70
CA ALA A 21 -8.42 7.11 -13.87
C ALA A 21 -7.04 6.44 -14.08
N GLY A 22 -6.71 5.42 -13.28
CA GLY A 22 -5.45 4.68 -13.43
C GLY A 22 -5.25 4.09 -14.84
N VAL A 23 -6.32 3.58 -15.45
CA VAL A 23 -6.27 2.99 -16.80
C VAL A 23 -6.30 4.07 -17.89
N LEU A 24 -7.12 5.12 -17.74
CA LEU A 24 -7.29 6.15 -18.76
C LEU A 24 -6.05 7.03 -18.91
N PHE A 25 -5.35 7.30 -17.80
CA PHE A 25 -4.11 8.09 -17.80
C PHE A 25 -2.86 7.26 -18.09
N LEU A 26 -2.99 5.93 -18.18
CA LEU A 26 -1.89 5.03 -18.51
C LEU A 26 -1.16 5.40 -19.82
N PRO A 27 -1.84 5.62 -20.97
CA PRO A 27 -1.17 6.06 -22.20
C PRO A 27 -0.51 7.43 -22.07
N VAL A 28 -1.10 8.34 -21.30
CA VAL A 28 -0.54 9.68 -21.05
C VAL A 28 0.76 9.59 -20.25
N TYR A 29 0.80 8.74 -19.21
CA TYR A 29 2.02 8.49 -18.44
C TYR A 29 3.12 7.84 -19.27
N VAL A 30 2.77 6.86 -20.11
CA VAL A 30 3.74 6.22 -21.01
C VAL A 30 4.30 7.22 -22.02
N HIS A 31 3.47 8.12 -22.55
CA HIS A 31 3.92 9.14 -23.52
C HIS A 31 4.82 10.21 -22.89
N LEU A 32 4.51 10.66 -21.67
CA LEU A 32 5.28 11.69 -20.96
C LEU A 32 6.60 11.18 -20.37
N LEU A 33 6.59 9.98 -19.78
CA LEU A 33 7.76 9.43 -19.07
C LEU A 33 8.63 8.53 -19.96
N GLY A 34 8.08 8.00 -21.05
CA GLY A 34 8.72 6.94 -21.83
C GLY A 34 8.57 5.57 -21.19
N ILE A 35 8.65 4.53 -22.04
CA ILE A 35 8.39 3.13 -21.63
C ILE A 35 9.34 2.64 -20.52
N GLU A 36 10.59 3.10 -20.53
CA GLU A 36 11.62 2.70 -19.56
C GLU A 36 11.34 3.21 -18.15
N ARG A 37 10.93 4.48 -18.00
CA ARG A 37 10.58 5.06 -16.69
C ARG A 37 9.23 4.56 -16.21
N PHE A 38 8.30 4.29 -17.12
CA PHE A 38 7.02 3.67 -16.78
C PHE A 38 7.17 2.24 -16.27
N ALA A 39 8.16 1.47 -16.75
CA ALA A 39 8.46 0.14 -16.22
C ALA A 39 8.77 0.16 -14.72
N LEU A 40 9.44 1.21 -14.22
CA LEU A 40 9.68 1.42 -12.79
C LEU A 40 8.38 1.58 -11.99
N ILE A 41 7.40 2.29 -12.56
CA ILE A 41 6.08 2.47 -11.95
C ILE A 41 5.33 1.13 -11.92
N GLY A 42 5.42 0.32 -12.98
CA GLY A 42 4.83 -1.02 -13.01
C GLY A 42 5.42 -1.98 -11.96
N ILE A 43 6.74 -1.93 -11.75
CA ILE A 43 7.42 -2.67 -10.68
C ILE A 43 6.89 -2.22 -9.32
N TYR A 44 6.89 -0.91 -9.08
CA TYR A 44 6.37 -0.35 -7.83
C TYR A 44 4.91 -0.74 -7.58
N ALA A 45 4.06 -0.66 -8.60
CA ALA A 45 2.66 -1.05 -8.52
C ALA A 45 2.50 -2.55 -8.17
N SER A 46 3.37 -3.41 -8.69
CA SER A 46 3.37 -4.84 -8.36
C SER A 46 3.75 -5.09 -6.91
N LEU A 47 4.80 -4.43 -6.41
CA LEU A 47 5.19 -4.50 -5.00
C LEU A 47 4.09 -3.94 -4.08
N TYR A 48 3.50 -2.82 -4.49
CA TYR A 48 2.39 -2.21 -3.78
C TYR A 48 1.17 -3.13 -3.70
N ALA A 49 0.86 -3.88 -4.77
CA ALA A 49 -0.23 -4.85 -4.78
C ALA A 49 0.00 -6.00 -3.79
N VAL A 50 1.24 -6.53 -3.71
CA VAL A 50 1.59 -7.54 -2.72
C VAL A 50 1.45 -6.99 -1.30
N MET A 51 1.85 -5.73 -1.07
CA MET A 51 1.68 -5.08 0.23
C MET A 51 0.21 -4.86 0.59
N ALA A 52 -0.60 -4.41 -0.35
CA ALA A 52 -2.03 -4.25 -0.16
C ALA A 52 -2.74 -5.58 0.17
N LEU A 53 -2.31 -6.68 -0.46
CA LEU A 53 -2.80 -8.02 -0.13
C LEU A 53 -2.45 -8.41 1.31
N LEU A 54 -1.21 -8.13 1.71
CA LEU A 54 -0.71 -8.37 3.06
C LEU A 54 -1.47 -7.56 4.12
N ASP A 55 -1.73 -6.28 3.83
CA ASP A 55 -2.55 -5.39 4.66
C ASP A 55 -3.96 -5.91 4.85
N GLY A 56 -4.57 -6.40 3.77
CA GLY A 56 -5.88 -7.05 3.84
C GLY A 56 -5.87 -8.28 4.75
N GLY A 57 -4.86 -9.15 4.63
CA GLY A 57 -4.71 -10.35 5.46
C GLY A 57 -4.52 -10.05 6.94
N LEU A 58 -3.68 -9.05 7.26
CA LEU A 58 -3.45 -8.63 8.63
C LEU A 58 -4.68 -7.89 9.22
N SER A 59 -5.37 -7.07 8.43
CA SER A 59 -6.58 -6.36 8.85
C SER A 59 -7.73 -7.33 9.19
N THR A 60 -7.91 -8.37 8.39
CA THR A 60 -8.92 -9.43 8.68
C THR A 60 -8.59 -10.20 9.95
N THR A 61 -7.30 -10.48 10.20
CA THR A 61 -6.82 -11.12 11.43
C THR A 61 -7.07 -10.24 12.66
N LEU A 62 -6.74 -8.95 12.56
CA LEU A 62 -7.02 -7.95 13.59
C LEU A 62 -8.51 -7.85 13.92
N ASN A 63 -9.36 -7.79 12.90
CA ASN A 63 -10.81 -7.70 13.09
C ASN A 63 -11.35 -8.93 13.84
N ARG A 64 -10.85 -10.13 13.52
CA ARG A 64 -11.21 -11.38 14.20
C ARG A 64 -10.79 -11.37 15.67
N GLU A 65 -9.57 -10.89 15.97
CA GLU A 65 -9.05 -10.78 17.34
C GLU A 65 -9.77 -9.71 18.17
N MET A 66 -10.21 -8.61 17.55
CA MET A 66 -10.98 -7.57 18.24
C MET A 66 -12.43 -7.97 18.52
N ALA A 67 -13.01 -8.82 17.67
CA ALA A 67 -14.35 -9.39 17.85
C ALA A 67 -14.40 -10.50 18.91
N ALA A 68 -13.26 -11.14 19.21
CA ALA A 68 -13.17 -12.10 20.30
C ALA A 68 -13.39 -11.39 21.64
N ASP A 69 -14.27 -11.92 22.48
CA ASP A 69 -14.64 -11.26 23.74
C ASP A 69 -13.45 -11.25 24.72
N SER A 70 -13.03 -10.05 25.11
CA SER A 70 -11.71 -9.79 25.67
C SER A 70 -11.72 -8.59 26.60
N SER A 71 -11.07 -8.67 27.76
CA SER A 71 -10.91 -7.51 28.64
C SER A 71 -10.18 -6.35 27.93
N ALA A 72 -10.45 -5.10 28.34
CA ALA A 72 -9.82 -3.91 27.75
C ALA A 72 -8.29 -3.89 27.86
N ALA A 73 -7.72 -4.62 28.84
CA ALA A 73 -6.27 -4.78 28.97
C ALA A 73 -5.71 -5.76 27.92
N GLN A 74 -6.35 -6.92 27.72
CA GLN A 74 -5.94 -7.90 26.71
C GLN A 74 -6.14 -7.40 25.28
N ARG A 75 -7.13 -6.53 25.03
CA ARG A 75 -7.34 -5.89 23.73
C ARG A 75 -6.19 -4.95 23.37
N ARG A 76 -5.74 -4.13 24.32
CA ARG A 76 -4.58 -3.23 24.15
C ARG A 76 -3.25 -3.98 23.98
N ALA A 77 -3.06 -5.08 24.70
CA ALA A 77 -1.87 -5.92 24.53
C ALA A 77 -1.82 -6.57 23.14
N ARG A 78 -2.95 -7.08 22.64
CA ARG A 78 -3.06 -7.65 21.29
C ARG A 78 -2.86 -6.62 20.18
N LEU A 79 -3.43 -5.43 20.34
CA LEU A 79 -3.19 -4.33 19.39
C LEU A 79 -1.70 -3.99 19.28
N ARG A 80 -0.99 -3.88 20.42
CA ARG A 80 0.46 -3.63 20.42
C ARG A 80 1.27 -4.77 19.80
N ALA A 81 0.89 -6.02 20.03
CA ALA A 81 1.53 -7.17 19.39
C ALA A 81 1.36 -7.14 17.87
N MET A 82 0.15 -6.82 17.39
CA MET A 82 -0.15 -6.70 15.96
C MET A 82 0.54 -5.50 15.32
N GLU A 83 0.57 -4.35 16.00
CA GLU A 83 1.32 -3.16 15.55
C GLU A 83 2.82 -3.48 15.37
N CYS A 84 3.39 -4.25 16.29
CA CYS A 84 4.77 -4.72 16.18
C CYS A 84 4.98 -5.63 14.95
N VAL A 85 4.06 -6.56 14.69
CA VAL A 85 4.09 -7.41 13.47
C VAL A 85 3.99 -6.55 12.21
N TYR A 86 3.09 -5.57 12.19
CA TYR A 86 2.93 -4.64 11.07
C TYR A 86 4.21 -3.85 10.78
N VAL A 87 4.83 -3.25 11.81
CA VAL A 87 6.07 -2.50 11.68
C VAL A 87 7.23 -3.42 11.26
N ALA A 88 7.30 -4.63 11.79
CA ALA A 88 8.32 -5.61 11.41
C ALA A 88 8.20 -6.02 9.93
N MET A 89 6.98 -6.25 9.45
CA MET A 89 6.74 -6.57 8.04
C MET A 89 7.02 -5.38 7.13
N ALA A 90 6.60 -4.17 7.51
CA ALA A 90 6.92 -2.93 6.82
C ALA A 90 8.43 -2.76 6.65
N GLY A 91 9.15 -2.93 7.76
CA GLY A 91 10.61 -2.86 7.80
C GLY A 91 11.24 -3.91 6.91
N ALA A 92 10.83 -5.17 7.04
CA ALA A 92 11.38 -6.27 6.23
C ALA A 92 11.17 -6.04 4.72
N MET A 93 9.99 -5.56 4.32
CA MET A 93 9.69 -5.28 2.92
C MET A 93 10.45 -4.06 2.41
N GLY A 94 10.42 -2.94 3.13
CA GLY A 94 11.11 -1.71 2.74
C GLY A 94 12.63 -1.89 2.68
N ILE A 95 13.22 -2.58 3.67
CA ILE A 95 14.64 -2.94 3.67
C ILE A 95 14.95 -3.91 2.54
N GLY A 96 14.08 -4.89 2.29
CA GLY A 96 14.23 -5.82 1.15
C GLY A 96 14.30 -5.06 -0.16
N VAL A 97 13.34 -4.17 -0.43
CA VAL A 97 13.34 -3.34 -1.65
C VAL A 97 14.58 -2.48 -1.75
N TRP A 98 15.00 -1.87 -0.64
CA TRP A 98 16.21 -1.05 -0.61
C TRP A 98 17.48 -1.87 -0.91
N LEU A 99 17.62 -3.06 -0.32
CA LEU A 99 18.76 -3.96 -0.57
C LEU A 99 18.76 -4.51 -2.00
N LEU A 100 17.58 -4.82 -2.54
CA LEU A 100 17.43 -5.32 -3.90
C LEU A 100 17.56 -4.20 -4.95
N SER A 101 17.42 -2.92 -4.57
CA SER A 101 17.49 -1.77 -5.48
C SER A 101 18.70 -1.76 -6.44
N PRO A 102 19.94 -2.06 -6.00
CA PRO A 102 21.10 -2.04 -6.90
C PRO A 102 21.07 -3.22 -7.88
N LEU A 103 20.45 -4.33 -7.46
CA LEU A 103 20.36 -5.56 -8.24
C LEU A 103 19.26 -5.45 -9.30
N LEU A 104 18.12 -4.86 -8.94
CA LEU A 104 17.04 -4.45 -9.86
C LEU A 104 17.54 -3.45 -10.90
N ALA A 105 18.31 -2.44 -10.48
CA ALA A 105 18.88 -1.45 -11.40
C ALA A 105 19.84 -2.07 -12.43
N ARG A 106 20.65 -3.07 -12.02
CA ARG A 106 21.66 -3.72 -12.89
C ARG A 106 21.08 -4.82 -13.80
N HIS A 107 20.20 -5.68 -13.30
CA HIS A 107 19.73 -6.87 -14.03
C HIS A 107 18.39 -6.70 -14.73
N TRP A 108 17.47 -5.92 -14.16
CA TRP A 108 16.09 -5.85 -14.67
C TRP A 108 15.87 -4.73 -15.66
N LEU A 109 16.63 -3.64 -15.53
CA LEU A 109 16.43 -2.47 -16.37
C LEU A 109 17.37 -2.42 -17.57
N GLY A 110 18.65 -2.78 -17.48
CA GLY A 110 19.55 -2.74 -18.66
C GLY A 110 19.44 -1.42 -19.45
N VAL A 111 19.03 -0.32 -18.77
CA VAL A 111 18.64 0.90 -19.43
C VAL A 111 19.89 1.74 -19.61
N VAL A 112 20.41 1.72 -20.83
CA VAL A 112 21.54 2.54 -21.29
C VAL A 112 21.22 4.05 -21.19
N ALA A 113 19.94 4.45 -21.08
CA ALA A 113 19.48 5.84 -21.14
C ALA A 113 19.16 6.52 -19.79
N VAL A 114 18.99 5.76 -18.70
CA VAL A 114 18.62 6.27 -17.37
C VAL A 114 19.73 5.82 -16.44
N GLY A 115 20.67 6.71 -16.15
CA GLY A 115 21.86 6.39 -15.36
C GLY A 115 21.49 5.59 -14.11
N GLY A 116 22.17 4.45 -13.89
CA GLY A 116 21.80 3.49 -12.84
C GLY A 116 21.72 4.07 -11.43
N GLU A 117 22.38 5.20 -11.19
CA GLU A 117 22.29 5.98 -9.95
C GLU A 117 20.90 6.61 -9.73
N GLN A 118 20.27 7.15 -10.78
CA GLN A 118 18.91 7.71 -10.67
C GLN A 118 17.88 6.62 -10.39
N VAL A 119 18.04 5.46 -11.02
CA VAL A 119 17.18 4.29 -10.80
C VAL A 119 17.27 3.81 -9.36
N ALA A 120 18.50 3.65 -8.83
CA ALA A 120 18.71 3.26 -7.45
C ALA A 120 18.09 4.26 -6.46
N HIS A 121 18.19 5.56 -6.74
CA HIS A 121 17.59 6.60 -5.91
C HIS A 121 16.06 6.54 -5.90
N ILE A 122 15.44 6.29 -7.07
CA ILE A 122 13.98 6.11 -7.19
C ILE A 122 13.53 4.89 -6.39
N PHE A 123 14.22 3.75 -6.50
CA PHE A 123 13.89 2.56 -5.72
C PHE A 123 14.07 2.75 -4.21
N ALA A 124 15.09 3.51 -3.80
CA ALA A 124 15.29 3.84 -2.39
C ALA A 124 14.14 4.71 -1.86
N LEU A 125 13.71 5.73 -2.62
CA LEU A 125 12.54 6.53 -2.28
C LEU A 125 11.25 5.70 -2.23
N MET A 126 11.05 4.78 -3.18
CA MET A 126 9.90 3.88 -3.19
C MET A 126 9.88 2.95 -1.96
N GLY A 127 11.03 2.40 -1.56
CA GLY A 127 11.16 1.61 -0.33
C GLY A 127 10.83 2.42 0.92
N LEU A 128 11.23 3.70 0.96
CA LEU A 128 10.88 4.62 2.04
C LEU A 128 9.36 4.90 2.08
N VAL A 129 8.73 5.17 0.93
CA VAL A 129 7.27 5.36 0.86
C VAL A 129 6.54 4.12 1.38
N LEU A 130 6.96 2.92 0.96
CA LEU A 130 6.38 1.65 1.42
C LEU A 130 6.47 1.49 2.95
N LEU A 131 7.55 1.94 3.57
CA LEU A 131 7.72 1.91 5.03
C LEU A 131 6.68 2.79 5.74
N PHE A 132 6.42 3.99 5.21
CA PHE A 132 5.46 4.95 5.78
C PHE A 132 4.01 4.68 5.34
N GLN A 133 3.79 3.88 4.31
CA GLN A 133 2.46 3.53 3.81
C GLN A 133 1.65 2.77 4.86
N LEU A 134 2.30 1.84 5.57
CA LEU A 134 1.67 0.87 6.47
C LEU A 134 0.99 1.49 7.70
N PRO A 135 1.64 2.41 8.44
CA PRO A 135 0.95 3.17 9.48
C PRO A 135 -0.27 3.90 8.93
N VAL A 136 -0.16 4.51 7.74
CA VAL A 136 -1.23 5.29 7.12
C VAL A 136 -2.40 4.39 6.71
N THR A 137 -2.15 3.19 6.16
CA THR A 137 -3.21 2.22 5.83
C THR A 137 -3.86 1.64 7.08
N LEU A 138 -3.10 1.38 8.14
CA LEU A 138 -3.66 0.92 9.43
C LEU A 138 -4.59 1.98 10.06
N TYR A 139 -4.14 3.25 10.11
CA TYR A 139 -4.95 4.35 10.64
C TYR A 139 -6.22 4.59 9.79
N ASN A 140 -6.08 4.60 8.46
CA ASN A 140 -7.23 4.72 7.57
C ASN A 140 -8.19 3.53 7.70
N GLY A 141 -7.68 2.30 7.83
CA GLY A 141 -8.48 1.10 8.04
C GLY A 141 -9.25 1.14 9.37
N GLY A 142 -8.64 1.65 10.43
CA GLY A 142 -9.31 1.87 11.72
C GLY A 142 -10.41 2.94 11.66
N LEU A 143 -10.19 4.03 10.92
CA LEU A 143 -11.18 5.10 10.70
C LEU A 143 -12.34 4.63 9.81
N LEU A 144 -12.05 3.91 8.72
CA LEU A 144 -13.04 3.29 7.83
C LEU A 144 -13.89 2.26 8.59
N GLY A 145 -13.27 1.46 9.47
CA GLY A 145 -13.96 0.49 10.32
C GLY A 145 -14.93 1.11 11.33
N GLN A 146 -14.73 2.38 11.73
CA GLN A 146 -15.66 3.10 12.61
C GLN A 146 -16.89 3.68 11.90
N GLN A 147 -17.02 3.53 10.58
CA GLN A 147 -18.15 4.08 9.78
C GLN A 147 -18.45 5.57 10.04
N ARG A 148 -17.49 6.35 10.55
CA ARG A 148 -17.68 7.75 10.96
C ARG A 148 -17.54 8.78 9.82
N HIS A 149 -17.40 8.34 8.58
CA HIS A 149 -17.23 9.21 7.42
C HIS A 149 -18.48 10.04 7.06
N ILE A 150 -19.61 9.87 7.77
CA ILE A 150 -20.86 10.60 7.49
C ILE A 150 -21.53 11.09 8.79
N ALA A 151 -20.73 11.59 9.72
CA ALA A 151 -21.22 12.42 10.80
C ALA A 151 -20.75 13.87 10.60
N LEU A 152 -21.12 14.43 9.44
CA LEU A 152 -21.30 15.85 9.22
C LEU A 152 -22.60 16.03 8.45
#